data_AF-A0A524F102-F1
#
_entry.id   AF-A0A524F102-F1
#
_cell.length_a   1.000
_cell.length_b   1.000
_cell.length_c   1.000
_cell.angle_alpha   90.00
_cell.angle_beta   90.00
_cell.angle_gamma   90.00
#
_symmetry.space_group_name_H-M   'P 1'
#
loop_
_entity.id
_entity.type
_entity.pdbx_description
1 polymer ?
#
loop_
_entity_poly.entity_id
_entity_poly.type
_entity_poly.pdbx_seq_one_letter_code
_entity_poly.pdbx_strand_id
1 'polypeptide(L)'
;MKFLKQATSGGTGISICQIISKSGVGKSSFLLKARSETDKLNFVSLIIDARDLKDNIDLIIITQLFVKELNSKLSLNFDLPQSIEDNLLFFIQANEKLKEEGFHGIIYLDQFEGLFSRPESYYAIFDFIFEIVRTLDCFLLVLARKSDYLMTLDESTNINIERLQNSSISITINDFEKNEAQELISKLEIVFGKPVKKELVQQVFERSSGFPWLNKRICYHIKKLHNSGFSQDDIIHSGLKIEDLFDEELESLDELDKDFLRKLVNHLPANIVELSEIFHDNPNYIEKLKKLQNLRLIRLTGKTFDTYND
;
A
#
# COMPACT_ATOMS: atom_id res chain seq x y z
N MET A 1 -16.16 -7.07 -2.38
CA MET A 1 -17.38 -7.84 -2.03
C MET A 1 -17.67 -9.01 -2.95
N LYS A 2 -17.60 -8.88 -4.29
CA LYS A 2 -17.90 -10.00 -5.20
C LYS A 2 -16.94 -11.19 -5.01
N PHE A 3 -15.64 -10.95 -4.92
CA PHE A 3 -14.63 -11.98 -4.58
C PHE A 3 -14.95 -12.67 -3.25
N LEU A 4 -15.10 -11.90 -2.17
CA LEU A 4 -15.41 -12.44 -0.84
C LEU A 4 -16.67 -13.32 -0.87
N LYS A 5 -17.76 -12.85 -1.48
CA LYS A 5 -18.98 -13.64 -1.63
C LYS A 5 -18.78 -14.93 -2.43
N GLN A 6 -17.98 -14.90 -3.49
CA GLN A 6 -17.68 -16.07 -4.32
C GLN A 6 -16.77 -17.08 -3.62
N ALA A 7 -15.83 -16.59 -2.81
CA ALA A 7 -14.91 -17.41 -2.04
C ALA A 7 -15.63 -18.08 -0.85
N THR A 8 -16.47 -17.35 -0.12
CA THR A 8 -17.25 -17.91 0.99
C THR A 8 -18.44 -18.77 0.56
N SER A 9 -18.88 -18.69 -0.70
CA SER A 9 -19.98 -19.52 -1.23
C SER A 9 -19.51 -20.82 -1.87
N GLY A 10 -18.22 -21.19 -1.73
CA GLY A 10 -17.64 -22.41 -2.32
C GLY A 10 -17.61 -22.44 -3.85
N GLY A 11 -17.89 -21.32 -4.53
CA GLY A 11 -18.21 -21.30 -5.96
C GLY A 11 -17.00 -21.25 -6.91
N THR A 12 -15.78 -21.03 -6.40
CA THR A 12 -14.61 -20.80 -7.25
C THR A 12 -13.37 -21.61 -6.89
N GLY A 13 -13.31 -22.23 -5.70
CA GLY A 13 -12.10 -22.94 -5.23
C GLY A 13 -10.85 -22.05 -5.07
N ILE A 14 -10.97 -20.73 -5.28
CA ILE A 14 -9.87 -19.78 -5.23
C ILE A 14 -10.01 -18.92 -3.96
N SER A 15 -9.07 -19.12 -3.04
CA SER A 15 -9.03 -18.45 -1.74
C SER A 15 -8.04 -17.27 -1.70
N ILE A 16 -7.38 -16.94 -2.82
CA ILE A 16 -6.36 -15.89 -2.90
C ILE A 16 -6.80 -14.79 -3.87
N CYS A 17 -6.71 -13.54 -3.43
CA CYS A 17 -6.92 -12.36 -4.25
C CYS A 17 -5.70 -11.46 -4.26
N GLN A 18 -5.31 -10.96 -5.44
CA GLN A 18 -4.31 -9.92 -5.59
C GLN A 18 -4.98 -8.56 -5.78
N ILE A 19 -4.56 -7.55 -5.02
CA ILE A 19 -4.89 -6.14 -5.25
C ILE A 19 -3.68 -5.47 -5.90
N ILE A 20 -3.81 -5.06 -7.15
CA ILE A 20 -2.69 -4.57 -7.97
C ILE A 20 -2.91 -3.09 -8.27
N SER A 21 -1.92 -2.24 -8.03
CA SER A 21 -1.99 -0.83 -8.46
C SER A 21 -0.61 -0.18 -8.54
N LYS A 22 -0.50 0.94 -9.24
CA LYS A 22 0.68 1.83 -9.16
C LYS A 22 0.90 2.37 -7.75
N SER A 23 2.10 2.87 -7.48
CA SER A 23 2.40 3.56 -6.22
C SER A 23 1.50 4.80 -6.03
N GLY A 24 1.07 5.07 -4.80
CA GLY A 24 0.30 6.28 -4.46
C GLY A 24 -1.20 6.27 -4.81
N VAL A 25 -1.72 5.25 -5.48
CA VAL A 25 -3.17 5.19 -5.84
C VAL A 25 -4.08 4.96 -4.61
N GLY A 26 -3.53 4.42 -3.52
CA GLY A 26 -4.26 4.22 -2.27
C GLY A 26 -4.60 2.77 -1.94
N LYS A 27 -3.77 1.80 -2.35
CA LYS A 27 -3.91 0.38 -1.97
C LYS A 27 -4.09 0.17 -0.47
N SER A 28 -3.20 0.75 0.34
CA SER A 28 -3.28 0.62 1.80
C SER A 28 -4.59 1.19 2.34
N SER A 29 -5.05 2.34 1.81
CA SER A 29 -6.37 2.89 2.18
C SER A 29 -7.52 1.97 1.75
N PHE A 30 -7.42 1.36 0.57
CA PHE A 30 -8.39 0.38 0.08
C PHE A 30 -8.43 -0.86 0.97
N LEU A 31 -7.26 -1.40 1.36
CA LEU A 31 -7.18 -2.54 2.27
C LEU A 31 -7.76 -2.23 3.66
N LEU A 32 -7.43 -1.07 4.24
CA LEU A 32 -8.01 -0.64 5.52
C LEU A 32 -9.54 -0.51 5.43
N LYS A 33 -10.05 0.04 4.32
CA LYS A 33 -11.50 0.11 4.08
C LYS A 33 -12.09 -1.29 3.89
N ALA A 34 -11.43 -2.17 3.14
CA ALA A 34 -11.86 -3.55 2.94
C ALA A 34 -11.93 -4.31 4.26
N ARG A 35 -10.91 -4.19 5.12
CA ARG A 35 -10.89 -4.72 6.49
C ARG A 35 -12.05 -4.19 7.31
N SER A 36 -12.25 -2.87 7.32
CA SER A 36 -13.37 -2.26 8.08
C SER A 36 -14.74 -2.77 7.61
N GLU A 37 -14.91 -3.10 6.33
CA GLU A 37 -16.14 -3.70 5.83
C GLU A 37 -16.25 -5.21 6.13
N THR A 38 -15.14 -5.96 6.12
CA THR A 38 -15.14 -7.38 6.51
C THR A 38 -15.36 -7.57 8.00
N ASP A 39 -14.83 -6.67 8.84
CA ASP A 39 -15.05 -6.67 10.29
C ASP A 39 -16.52 -6.47 10.67
N LYS A 40 -17.33 -5.85 9.81
CA LYS A 40 -18.79 -5.71 10.01
C LYS A 40 -19.56 -6.95 9.59
N LEU A 41 -18.89 -7.88 8.93
CA LEU A 41 -19.43 -9.16 8.49
C LEU A 41 -18.85 -10.29 9.36
N ASN A 42 -19.18 -11.53 9.01
CA ASN A 42 -18.69 -12.72 9.70
C ASN A 42 -17.24 -13.06 9.27
N PHE A 43 -16.33 -12.11 9.45
CA PHE A 43 -14.90 -12.31 9.23
C PHE A 43 -14.09 -11.96 10.48
N VAL A 44 -13.00 -12.70 10.66
CA VAL A 44 -11.89 -12.37 11.53
C VAL A 44 -10.75 -11.91 10.62
N SER A 45 -10.32 -10.67 10.78
CA SER A 45 -9.41 -10.02 9.83
C SER A 45 -8.06 -9.64 10.44
N LEU A 46 -7.00 -9.79 9.67
CA LEU A 46 -5.65 -9.34 10.03
C LEU A 46 -4.99 -8.63 8.84
N ILE A 47 -4.46 -7.43 9.05
CA ILE A 47 -3.59 -6.73 8.08
C ILE A 47 -2.16 -6.75 8.60
N ILE A 48 -1.23 -7.12 7.72
CA ILE A 48 0.22 -7.10 7.95
C ILE A 48 0.90 -6.33 6.80
N ASP A 49 1.89 -5.51 7.12
CA ASP A 49 2.80 -4.93 6.12
C ASP A 49 3.91 -5.95 5.80
N ALA A 50 3.92 -6.48 4.59
CA ALA A 50 4.84 -7.56 4.21
C ALA A 50 6.31 -7.12 4.19
N ARG A 51 6.60 -5.82 4.25
CA ARG A 51 7.99 -5.32 4.38
C ARG A 51 8.61 -5.70 5.71
N ASP A 52 7.79 -5.79 6.77
CA ASP A 52 8.23 -6.12 8.12
C ASP A 52 8.58 -7.60 8.27
N LEU A 53 8.10 -8.44 7.35
CA LEU A 53 8.39 -9.87 7.32
C LEU A 53 9.78 -10.11 6.72
N LYS A 54 10.63 -10.81 7.46
CA LYS A 54 12.04 -11.06 7.15
C LYS A 54 12.35 -12.53 6.97
N ASP A 55 11.78 -13.41 7.78
CA ASP A 55 12.10 -14.84 7.76
C ASP A 55 10.94 -15.68 8.30
N ASN A 56 11.18 -16.98 8.45
CA ASN A 56 10.15 -17.95 8.84
C ASN A 56 9.68 -17.76 10.28
N ILE A 57 10.46 -17.12 11.15
CA ILE A 57 10.06 -16.83 12.53
C ILE A 57 8.87 -15.86 12.53
N ASP A 58 8.80 -14.97 11.54
CA ASP A 58 7.67 -14.05 11.41
C ASP A 58 6.34 -14.77 11.15
N LEU A 59 6.34 -16.02 10.67
CA LEU A 59 5.11 -16.83 10.58
C LEU A 59 4.48 -17.07 11.95
N ILE A 60 5.29 -17.24 13.00
CA ILE A 60 4.81 -17.36 14.38
C ILE A 60 4.13 -16.05 14.77
N ILE A 61 4.75 -14.90 14.45
CA ILE A 61 4.19 -13.58 14.75
C ILE A 61 2.85 -13.36 14.02
N ILE A 62 2.79 -13.67 12.72
CA ILE A 62 1.54 -13.60 11.93
C ILE A 62 0.44 -14.43 12.61
N THR A 63 0.77 -15.66 12.99
CA THR A 63 -0.20 -16.57 13.61
C THR A 63 -0.65 -16.05 14.98
N GLN A 64 0.28 -15.61 15.83
CA GLN A 64 -0.04 -15.01 17.13
C GLN A 64 -0.92 -13.75 17.00
N LEU A 65 -0.67 -12.90 16.01
CA LEU A 65 -1.52 -11.75 15.74
C LEU A 65 -2.93 -12.19 15.32
N PHE A 66 -3.03 -13.21 14.47
CA PHE A 66 -4.32 -13.76 14.07
C PHE A 66 -5.08 -14.41 15.25
N VAL A 67 -4.39 -15.15 16.12
CA VAL A 67 -4.95 -15.73 17.36
C VAL A 67 -5.59 -14.63 18.21
N LYS A 68 -4.92 -13.49 18.38
CA LYS A 68 -5.45 -12.36 19.15
C LYS A 68 -6.73 -11.80 18.53
N GLU A 69 -6.74 -11.62 17.21
CA GLU A 69 -7.94 -11.15 16.49
C GLU A 69 -9.09 -12.16 16.61
N LEU A 70 -8.81 -13.46 16.47
CA LEU A 70 -9.78 -14.54 16.59
C LEU A 70 -10.39 -14.62 18.00
N ASN A 71 -9.54 -14.66 19.03
CA ASN A 71 -9.96 -14.69 20.43
C ASN A 71 -10.81 -13.47 20.79
N SER A 72 -10.40 -12.28 20.34
CA SER A 72 -11.14 -11.04 20.55
C SER A 72 -12.51 -11.06 19.85
N LYS A 73 -12.55 -11.46 18.57
CA LYS A 73 -13.76 -11.40 17.74
C LYS A 73 -14.81 -12.44 18.15
N LEU A 74 -14.38 -13.65 18.51
CA LEU A 74 -15.26 -14.77 18.83
C LEU A 74 -15.30 -15.10 20.33
N SER A 75 -14.67 -14.29 21.19
CA SER A 75 -14.57 -14.54 22.64
C SER A 75 -14.02 -15.93 22.98
N LEU A 76 -12.97 -16.33 22.26
CA LEU A 76 -12.26 -17.61 22.42
C LEU A 76 -10.98 -17.45 23.25
N ASN A 77 -10.39 -18.57 23.66
CA ASN A 77 -9.17 -18.61 24.47
C ASN A 77 -8.14 -19.59 23.86
N PHE A 78 -7.82 -19.42 22.58
CA PHE A 78 -6.69 -20.14 21.98
C PHE A 78 -5.37 -19.65 22.56
N ASP A 79 -4.46 -20.58 22.84
CA ASP A 79 -3.09 -20.28 23.24
C ASP A 79 -2.28 -19.68 22.10
N LEU A 80 -1.32 -18.84 22.43
CA LEU A 80 -0.41 -18.27 21.45
C LEU A 80 0.62 -19.33 21.03
N PRO A 81 0.74 -19.64 19.72
CA PRO A 81 1.72 -20.61 19.23
C PRO A 81 3.14 -20.14 19.53
N GLN A 82 4.03 -21.07 19.89
CA GLN A 82 5.42 -20.76 20.26
C GLN A 82 6.42 -21.30 19.24
N SER A 83 5.97 -22.14 18.31
CA SER A 83 6.78 -22.78 17.26
C SER A 83 6.08 -22.73 15.90
N ILE A 84 6.81 -23.08 14.83
CA ILE A 84 6.25 -23.15 13.48
C ILE A 84 5.28 -24.33 13.36
N GLU A 85 5.59 -25.45 14.02
CA GLU A 85 4.76 -26.64 14.09
C GLU A 85 3.39 -26.35 14.70
N ASP A 86 3.34 -25.51 15.75
CA ASP A 86 2.09 -25.09 16.39
C ASP A 86 1.19 -24.29 15.44
N ASN A 87 1.77 -23.56 14.47
CA ASN A 87 0.98 -22.68 13.62
C ASN A 87 -0.02 -23.46 12.76
N LEU A 88 0.41 -24.56 12.11
CA LEU A 88 -0.50 -25.35 11.27
C LEU A 88 -1.61 -25.99 12.10
N LEU A 89 -1.26 -26.53 13.27
CA LEU A 89 -2.24 -27.10 14.19
C LEU A 89 -3.27 -26.05 14.63
N PHE A 90 -2.80 -24.84 14.98
CA PHE A 90 -3.68 -23.72 15.29
C PHE A 90 -4.63 -23.40 14.14
N PHE A 91 -4.13 -23.27 12.90
CA PHE A 91 -4.99 -22.93 11.76
C PHE A 91 -6.06 -24.00 11.49
N ILE A 92 -5.73 -25.29 11.69
CA ILE A 92 -6.70 -26.39 11.59
C ILE A 92 -7.81 -26.23 12.65
N GLN A 93 -7.44 -26.02 13.92
CA GLN A 93 -8.41 -25.82 15.01
C GLN A 93 -9.24 -24.55 14.81
N ALA A 94 -8.61 -23.46 14.37
CA ALA A 94 -9.26 -22.22 14.04
C ALA A 94 -10.25 -22.39 12.88
N ASN A 95 -9.92 -23.21 11.87
CA ASN A 95 -10.85 -23.52 10.76
C ASN A 95 -12.13 -24.18 11.27
N GLU A 96 -12.02 -25.16 12.17
CA GLU A 96 -13.19 -25.81 12.78
C GLU A 96 -14.05 -24.81 13.56
N LYS A 97 -13.42 -23.96 14.38
CA LYS A 97 -14.14 -22.91 15.13
C LYS A 97 -14.79 -21.86 14.24
N LEU A 98 -14.10 -21.42 13.18
CA LEU A 98 -14.67 -20.52 12.20
C LEU A 98 -15.92 -21.13 11.53
N LYS A 99 -15.89 -22.43 11.19
CA LYS A 99 -17.06 -23.13 10.65
C LYS A 99 -18.23 -23.18 11.63
N GLU A 100 -17.96 -23.61 12.86
CA GLU A 100 -18.97 -23.73 13.92
C GLU A 100 -19.70 -22.40 14.15
N GLU A 101 -18.96 -21.29 14.16
CA GLU A 101 -19.50 -19.95 14.37
C GLU A 101 -20.05 -19.29 13.09
N GLY A 102 -19.85 -19.91 11.92
CA GLY A 102 -20.25 -19.33 10.63
C GLY A 102 -19.43 -18.11 10.21
N PHE A 103 -18.14 -18.09 10.59
CA PHE A 103 -17.15 -17.06 10.28
C PHE A 103 -16.11 -17.54 9.26
N HIS A 104 -15.34 -16.60 8.73
CA HIS A 104 -14.17 -16.85 7.89
C HIS A 104 -12.97 -16.06 8.40
N GLY A 105 -11.76 -16.61 8.26
CA GLY A 105 -10.51 -15.90 8.50
C GLY A 105 -10.04 -15.21 7.22
N ILE A 106 -9.56 -13.96 7.33
CA ILE A 106 -8.96 -13.24 6.21
C ILE A 106 -7.65 -12.56 6.61
N ILE A 107 -6.60 -12.87 5.87
CA ILE A 107 -5.27 -12.26 6.06
C ILE A 107 -4.98 -11.36 4.87
N TYR A 108 -4.64 -10.11 5.16
CA TYR A 108 -4.22 -9.11 4.19
C TYR A 108 -2.73 -8.86 4.33
N LEU A 109 -1.96 -9.06 3.26
CA LEU A 109 -0.56 -8.66 3.17
C LEU A 109 -0.46 -7.41 2.29
N ASP A 110 -0.21 -6.25 2.90
CA ASP A 110 0.06 -5.00 2.19
C ASP A 110 1.53 -4.94 1.75
N GLN A 111 1.81 -4.23 0.68
CA GLN A 111 3.16 -4.07 0.11
C GLN A 111 3.89 -5.40 -0.10
N PHE A 112 3.18 -6.40 -0.61
CA PHE A 112 3.67 -7.76 -0.81
C PHE A 112 4.91 -7.83 -1.72
N GLU A 113 5.11 -6.84 -2.61
CA GLU A 113 6.35 -6.71 -3.38
C GLU A 113 7.61 -6.54 -2.51
N GLY A 114 7.47 -6.14 -1.25
CA GLY A 114 8.57 -6.04 -0.29
C GLY A 114 9.25 -7.37 0.04
N LEU A 115 8.59 -8.50 -0.26
CA LEU A 115 9.20 -9.83 -0.16
C LEU A 115 9.99 -10.20 -1.41
N PHE A 116 9.80 -9.50 -2.53
CA PHE A 116 10.37 -9.94 -3.80
C PHE A 116 11.89 -9.76 -3.88
N SER A 117 12.45 -8.86 -3.09
CA SER A 117 13.90 -8.72 -2.94
C SER A 117 14.52 -9.81 -2.04
N ARG A 118 13.71 -10.70 -1.45
CA ARG A 118 14.12 -11.73 -0.48
C ARG A 118 13.44 -13.06 -0.84
N PRO A 119 13.93 -13.80 -1.86
CA PRO A 119 13.25 -14.98 -2.38
C PRO A 119 12.98 -16.06 -1.33
N GLU A 120 13.92 -16.31 -0.40
CA GLU A 120 13.73 -17.30 0.67
C GLU A 120 12.53 -16.97 1.57
N SER A 121 12.45 -15.72 2.04
CA SER A 121 11.33 -15.22 2.84
C SER A 121 10.01 -15.24 2.05
N TYR A 122 10.06 -14.85 0.77
CA TYR A 122 8.91 -14.94 -0.12
C TYR A 122 8.36 -16.36 -0.18
N TYR A 123 9.21 -17.36 -0.46
CA TYR A 123 8.77 -18.75 -0.58
C TYR A 123 8.24 -19.28 0.74
N ALA A 124 8.95 -19.06 1.84
CA ALA A 124 8.48 -19.56 3.13
C ALA A 124 7.12 -18.99 3.54
N ILE A 125 6.92 -17.68 3.40
CA ILE A 125 5.66 -17.02 3.77
C ILE A 125 4.55 -17.40 2.81
N PHE A 126 4.83 -17.32 1.50
CA PHE A 126 3.84 -17.63 0.49
C PHE A 126 3.43 -19.10 0.55
N ASP A 127 4.38 -20.04 0.68
CA ASP A 127 4.08 -21.48 0.76
C ASP A 127 3.27 -21.84 1.99
N PHE A 128 3.61 -21.29 3.16
CA PHE A 128 2.86 -21.54 4.38
C PHE A 128 1.42 -21.06 4.26
N ILE A 129 1.20 -19.81 3.85
CA ILE A 129 -0.16 -19.25 3.73
C ILE A 129 -0.91 -19.92 2.57
N PHE A 130 -0.22 -20.24 1.48
CA PHE A 130 -0.78 -20.98 0.35
C PHE A 130 -1.31 -22.34 0.79
N GLU A 131 -0.56 -23.07 1.62
CA GLU A 131 -0.99 -24.35 2.15
C GLU A 131 -2.20 -24.23 3.07
N ILE A 132 -2.25 -23.19 3.92
CA ILE A 132 -3.43 -22.87 4.75
C ILE A 132 -4.67 -22.71 3.87
N VAL A 133 -4.64 -21.83 2.87
CA VAL A 133 -5.84 -21.52 2.09
C VAL A 133 -6.22 -22.60 1.07
N ARG A 134 -5.30 -23.51 0.76
CA ARG A 134 -5.54 -24.68 -0.10
C ARG A 134 -6.18 -25.83 0.68
N THR A 135 -5.76 -26.02 1.92
CA THR A 135 -6.19 -27.13 2.78
C THR A 135 -7.39 -26.77 3.64
N LEU A 136 -7.56 -25.49 3.99
CA LEU A 136 -8.59 -24.98 4.87
C LEU A 136 -9.52 -24.03 4.11
N ASP A 137 -10.81 -24.28 4.23
CA ASP A 137 -11.90 -23.68 3.47
C ASP A 137 -12.48 -22.40 4.10
N CYS A 138 -12.21 -22.12 5.38
CA CYS A 138 -12.63 -20.87 6.00
C CYS A 138 -11.61 -19.74 5.89
N PHE A 139 -10.45 -19.95 5.25
CA PHE A 139 -9.38 -18.96 5.18
C PHE A 139 -9.24 -18.33 3.79
N LEU A 140 -9.10 -17.01 3.77
CA LEU A 140 -8.85 -16.21 2.58
C LEU A 140 -7.56 -15.41 2.73
N LEU A 141 -6.86 -15.24 1.62
CA LEU A 141 -5.65 -14.41 1.52
C LEU A 141 -5.87 -13.27 0.53
N VAL A 142 -5.47 -12.06 0.92
CA VAL A 142 -5.45 -10.88 0.07
C VAL A 142 -4.04 -10.30 0.02
N LEU A 143 -3.47 -10.24 -1.17
CA LEU A 143 -2.11 -9.76 -1.42
C LEU A 143 -2.16 -8.43 -2.15
N ALA A 144 -1.83 -7.32 -1.49
CA ALA A 144 -1.72 -6.03 -2.18
C ALA A 144 -0.29 -5.78 -2.63
N ARG A 145 -0.12 -5.48 -3.92
CA ARG A 145 1.19 -5.21 -4.49
C ARG A 145 1.20 -4.12 -5.55
N LYS A 146 2.40 -3.61 -5.83
CA LYS A 146 2.67 -2.73 -6.96
C LYS A 146 2.50 -3.44 -8.31
N SER A 147 1.96 -2.74 -9.30
CA SER A 147 1.80 -3.23 -10.68
C SER A 147 3.11 -3.19 -11.46
N ASP A 148 3.88 -2.14 -11.25
CA ASP A 148 5.12 -1.76 -11.94
C ASP A 148 6.35 -2.50 -11.43
N TYR A 149 6.33 -2.98 -10.19
CA TYR A 149 7.48 -3.66 -9.58
C TYR A 149 7.89 -4.93 -10.34
N LEU A 150 6.94 -5.62 -10.98
CA LEU A 150 7.23 -6.79 -11.83
C LEU A 150 8.06 -6.45 -13.07
N MET A 151 7.97 -5.22 -13.58
CA MET A 151 8.73 -4.78 -14.75
C MET A 151 10.17 -4.37 -14.38
N THR A 152 10.45 -4.20 -13.09
CA THR A 152 11.77 -3.82 -12.55
C THR A 152 12.49 -4.98 -11.84
N LEU A 153 11.84 -6.15 -11.74
CA LEU A 153 12.47 -7.35 -11.23
C LEU A 153 13.54 -7.80 -12.24
N ASP A 154 14.75 -7.93 -11.74
CA ASP A 154 15.88 -8.41 -12.52
C ASP A 154 15.62 -9.88 -12.91
N GLU A 155 16.03 -10.32 -14.11
CA GLU A 155 15.82 -11.70 -14.56
C GLU A 155 16.46 -12.73 -13.61
N SER A 156 17.41 -12.29 -12.80
CA SER A 156 18.10 -13.05 -11.75
C SER A 156 17.25 -13.32 -10.50
N THR A 157 16.09 -12.66 -10.35
CA THR A 157 15.26 -12.80 -9.15
C THR A 157 14.47 -14.10 -9.22
N ASN A 158 14.84 -15.07 -8.39
CA ASN A 158 14.26 -16.41 -8.41
C ASN A 158 12.87 -16.47 -7.76
N ILE A 159 11.87 -15.75 -8.31
CA ILE A 159 10.49 -15.71 -7.80
C ILE A 159 9.53 -16.23 -8.85
N ASN A 160 8.74 -17.24 -8.46
CA ASN A 160 7.71 -17.80 -9.32
C ASN A 160 6.42 -16.95 -9.31
N ILE A 161 6.42 -15.90 -10.14
CA ILE A 161 5.27 -15.01 -10.33
C ILE A 161 4.10 -15.73 -11.03
N GLU A 162 4.41 -16.66 -11.94
CA GLU A 162 3.39 -17.44 -12.66
C GLU A 162 2.53 -18.24 -11.69
N ARG A 163 3.13 -18.87 -10.68
CA ARG A 163 2.39 -19.55 -9.60
C ARG A 163 1.46 -18.60 -8.87
N LEU A 164 1.92 -17.39 -8.52
CA LEU A 164 1.09 -16.38 -7.86
C LEU A 164 -0.09 -15.98 -8.75
N GLN A 165 0.13 -15.78 -10.04
CA GLN A 165 -0.93 -15.43 -11.00
C GLN A 165 -1.94 -16.56 -11.19
N ASN A 166 -1.48 -17.80 -11.35
CA ASN A 166 -2.33 -18.96 -11.58
C ASN A 166 -3.14 -19.37 -10.34
N SER A 167 -2.68 -18.99 -9.14
CA SER A 167 -3.33 -19.35 -7.87
C SER A 167 -4.29 -18.29 -7.32
N SER A 168 -4.48 -17.16 -8.01
CA SER A 168 -5.22 -16.05 -7.44
C SER A 168 -6.02 -15.24 -8.46
N ILE A 169 -7.04 -14.55 -7.96
CA ILE A 169 -7.82 -13.59 -8.76
C ILE A 169 -7.24 -12.20 -8.57
N SER A 170 -6.96 -11.50 -9.67
CA SER A 170 -6.43 -10.13 -9.63
C SER A 170 -7.53 -9.07 -9.73
N ILE A 171 -7.47 -8.06 -8.87
CA ILE A 171 -8.25 -6.83 -8.91
C ILE A 171 -7.28 -5.67 -9.09
N THR A 172 -7.40 -4.94 -10.19
CA THR A 172 -6.58 -3.76 -10.44
C THR A 172 -7.28 -2.51 -9.92
N ILE A 173 -6.58 -1.72 -9.11
CA ILE A 173 -6.98 -0.37 -8.73
C ILE A 173 -6.30 0.59 -9.71
N ASN A 174 -7.11 1.31 -10.46
CA ASN A 174 -6.63 2.29 -11.43
C ASN A 174 -6.36 3.64 -10.75
N ASP A 175 -5.61 4.50 -11.44
CA ASP A 175 -5.45 5.89 -11.04
C ASP A 175 -6.84 6.57 -10.94
N PHE A 176 -6.96 7.59 -10.07
CA PHE A 176 -8.26 8.25 -9.88
C PHE A 176 -8.77 8.84 -11.19
N GLU A 177 -10.03 8.55 -11.47
CA GLU A 177 -10.76 9.32 -12.45
C GLU A 177 -11.00 10.74 -11.95
N LYS A 178 -11.21 11.68 -12.88
CA LYS A 178 -11.48 13.08 -12.53
C LYS A 178 -12.63 13.22 -11.54
N ASN A 179 -13.66 12.40 -11.66
CA ASN A 179 -14.82 12.41 -10.77
C ASN A 179 -14.47 11.94 -9.34
N GLU A 180 -13.62 10.93 -9.19
CA GLU A 180 -13.18 10.43 -7.87
C GLU A 180 -12.29 11.46 -7.16
N ALA A 181 -11.40 12.12 -7.92
CA ALA A 181 -10.62 13.24 -7.41
C ALA A 181 -11.52 14.42 -6.99
N GLN A 182 -12.59 14.70 -7.74
CA GLN A 182 -13.57 15.73 -7.38
C GLN A 182 -14.32 15.38 -6.10
N GLU A 183 -14.72 14.12 -5.93
CA GLU A 183 -15.36 13.62 -4.71
C GLU A 183 -14.42 13.65 -3.51
N LEU A 184 -13.12 13.43 -3.72
CA LEU A 184 -12.13 13.60 -2.65
C LEU A 184 -12.05 15.07 -2.21
N ILE A 185 -11.99 16.00 -3.16
CA ILE A 185 -11.93 17.45 -2.88
C ILE A 185 -13.20 17.93 -2.18
N SER A 186 -14.38 17.42 -2.55
CA SER A 186 -15.64 17.81 -1.90
C SER A 186 -15.70 17.43 -0.41
N LYS A 187 -14.86 16.51 0.08
CA LYS A 187 -14.73 16.25 1.52
C LYS A 187 -14.21 17.45 2.31
N LEU A 188 -13.59 18.43 1.65
CA LEU A 188 -13.22 19.70 2.26
C LEU A 188 -14.44 20.56 2.61
N GLU A 189 -15.63 20.30 2.06
CA GLU A 189 -16.85 21.00 2.46
C GLU A 189 -17.16 20.81 3.94
N ILE A 190 -16.90 19.60 4.46
CA ILE A 190 -17.03 19.28 5.88
C ILE A 190 -16.02 20.09 6.70
N VAL A 191 -14.80 20.26 6.18
CA VAL A 191 -13.73 21.01 6.82
C VAL A 191 -14.07 22.49 6.91
N PHE A 192 -14.58 23.08 5.82
CA PHE A 192 -14.93 24.49 5.76
C PHE A 192 -16.31 24.83 6.34
N GLY A 193 -17.17 23.83 6.55
CA GLY A 193 -18.59 24.03 6.88
C GLY A 193 -19.41 24.68 5.75
N LYS A 194 -18.88 24.71 4.52
CA LYS A 194 -19.49 25.33 3.34
C LYS A 194 -18.93 24.73 2.04
N PRO A 195 -19.62 24.88 0.90
CA PRO A 195 -19.15 24.40 -0.39
C PRO A 195 -17.72 24.87 -0.72
N VAL A 196 -16.94 24.00 -1.38
CA VAL A 196 -15.59 24.36 -1.86
C VAL A 196 -15.73 25.26 -3.09
N LYS A 197 -15.02 26.39 -3.08
CA LYS A 197 -14.98 27.31 -4.23
C LYS A 197 -14.42 26.59 -5.46
N LYS A 198 -15.06 26.81 -6.61
CA LYS A 198 -14.65 26.20 -7.90
C LYS A 198 -13.18 26.46 -8.23
N GLU A 199 -12.69 27.65 -7.91
CA GLU A 199 -11.30 28.03 -8.12
C GLU A 199 -10.34 27.21 -7.25
N LEU A 200 -10.69 26.94 -5.98
CA LEU A 200 -9.90 26.05 -5.12
C LEU A 200 -9.90 24.62 -5.67
N VAL A 201 -11.05 24.12 -6.14
CA VAL A 201 -11.13 22.81 -6.80
C VAL A 201 -10.19 22.75 -8.00
N GLN A 202 -10.20 23.78 -8.85
CA GLN A 202 -9.35 23.86 -10.03
C GLN A 202 -7.86 23.87 -9.66
N GLN A 203 -7.45 24.68 -8.69
CA GLN A 203 -6.05 24.71 -8.23
C GLN A 203 -5.62 23.34 -7.68
N VAL A 204 -6.45 22.63 -6.92
CA VAL A 204 -6.10 21.29 -6.43
C VAL A 204 -5.93 20.31 -7.59
N PHE A 205 -6.78 20.37 -8.62
CA PHE A 205 -6.63 19.54 -9.80
C PHE A 205 -5.33 19.80 -10.54
N GLU A 206 -5.06 21.06 -10.86
CA GLU A 206 -3.85 21.49 -11.57
C GLU A 206 -2.59 21.10 -10.80
N ARG A 207 -2.56 21.32 -9.48
CA ARG A 207 -1.40 21.01 -8.64
C ARG A 207 -1.22 19.53 -8.31
N SER A 208 -2.28 18.74 -8.42
CA SER A 208 -2.18 17.29 -8.19
C SER A 208 -1.70 16.52 -9.41
N SER A 209 -1.73 17.12 -10.62
CA SER A 209 -1.33 16.50 -11.88
C SER A 209 -1.96 15.11 -12.12
N GLY A 210 -3.16 14.88 -11.57
CA GLY A 210 -3.85 13.59 -11.64
C GLY A 210 -3.35 12.50 -10.67
N PHE A 211 -2.38 12.79 -9.80
CA PHE A 211 -1.88 11.84 -8.81
C PHE A 211 -2.78 11.74 -7.57
N PRO A 212 -3.38 10.58 -7.27
CA PRO A 212 -4.29 10.42 -6.14
C PRO A 212 -3.65 10.74 -4.79
N TRP A 213 -2.39 10.35 -4.58
CA TRP A 213 -1.68 10.62 -3.33
C TRP A 213 -1.41 12.13 -3.15
N LEU A 214 -1.08 12.85 -4.22
CA LEU A 214 -0.79 14.28 -4.17
C LEU A 214 -2.08 15.06 -3.95
N ASN A 215 -3.18 14.65 -4.60
CA ASN A 215 -4.51 15.20 -4.33
C ASN A 215 -4.89 15.04 -2.84
N LYS A 216 -4.72 13.83 -2.26
CA LYS A 216 -4.94 13.59 -0.82
C LYS A 216 -4.07 14.48 0.06
N ARG A 217 -2.78 14.62 -0.29
CA ARG A 217 -1.82 15.43 0.45
C ARG A 217 -2.19 16.92 0.42
N ILE A 218 -2.53 17.44 -0.76
CA ILE A 218 -3.01 18.82 -0.93
C ILE A 218 -4.29 19.04 -0.12
N CYS A 219 -5.26 18.12 -0.17
CA CYS A 219 -6.48 18.24 0.64
C CYS A 219 -6.17 18.27 2.15
N TYR A 220 -5.24 17.43 2.61
CA TYR A 220 -4.81 17.45 4.01
C TYR A 220 -4.07 18.75 4.38
N HIS A 221 -3.24 19.28 3.48
CA HIS A 221 -2.57 20.56 3.64
C HIS A 221 -3.56 21.72 3.72
N ILE A 222 -4.55 21.76 2.83
CA ILE A 222 -5.65 22.76 2.88
C ILE A 222 -6.39 22.69 4.22
N LYS A 223 -6.65 21.48 4.74
CA LYS A 223 -7.22 21.30 6.07
C LYS A 223 -6.31 21.87 7.17
N LYS A 224 -4.99 21.64 7.12
CA LYS A 224 -4.02 22.25 8.06
C LYS A 224 -4.08 23.78 7.99
N LEU A 225 -4.02 24.37 6.79
CA LEU A 225 -4.13 25.83 6.60
C LEU A 225 -5.44 26.39 7.17
N HIS A 226 -6.57 25.72 6.89
CA HIS A 226 -7.86 26.16 7.40
C HIS A 226 -7.92 26.13 8.93
N ASN A 227 -7.42 25.05 9.54
CA ASN A 227 -7.32 24.94 11.00
C ASN A 227 -6.40 26.01 11.62
N SER A 228 -5.42 26.51 10.85
CA SER A 228 -4.56 27.63 11.23
C SER A 228 -5.17 29.02 10.96
N GLY A 229 -6.45 29.08 10.60
CA GLY A 229 -7.21 30.33 10.46
C GLY A 229 -7.34 30.88 9.04
N PHE A 230 -6.77 30.22 8.03
CA PHE A 230 -6.90 30.67 6.63
C PHE A 230 -8.30 30.39 6.09
N SER A 231 -8.89 31.37 5.40
CA SER A 231 -10.12 31.19 4.65
C SER A 231 -9.82 30.52 3.29
N GLN A 232 -10.87 30.03 2.60
CA GLN A 232 -10.70 29.52 1.23
C GLN A 232 -10.10 30.59 0.31
N ASP A 233 -10.46 31.87 0.49
CA ASP A 233 -9.89 32.95 -0.32
C ASP A 233 -8.40 33.10 -0.05
N ASP A 234 -7.98 33.12 1.21
CA ASP A 234 -6.56 33.26 1.55
C ASP A 234 -5.73 32.12 0.93
N ILE A 235 -6.24 30.89 1.01
CA ILE A 235 -5.59 29.69 0.45
C ILE A 235 -5.46 29.78 -1.08
N ILE A 236 -6.52 30.22 -1.76
CA ILE A 236 -6.53 30.44 -3.22
C ILE A 236 -5.50 31.51 -3.62
N HIS A 237 -5.52 32.66 -2.94
CA HIS A 237 -4.64 33.78 -3.25
C HIS A 237 -3.16 33.45 -2.97
N SER A 238 -2.88 32.59 -1.99
CA SER A 238 -1.53 32.11 -1.71
C SER A 238 -1.08 30.96 -2.62
N GLY A 239 -1.87 30.56 -3.62
CA GLY A 239 -1.54 29.43 -4.50
C GLY A 239 -1.34 28.12 -3.74
N LEU A 240 -2.22 27.84 -2.76
CA LEU A 240 -2.18 26.70 -1.84
C LEU A 240 -0.97 26.64 -0.89
N LYS A 241 -0.05 27.61 -0.92
CA LYS A 241 1.25 27.52 -0.23
C LYS A 241 1.95 26.19 -0.50
N ILE A 242 2.08 25.85 -1.79
CA ILE A 242 2.57 24.53 -2.21
C ILE A 242 4.03 24.25 -1.80
N GLU A 243 4.80 25.30 -1.54
CA GLU A 243 6.16 25.23 -0.99
C GLU A 243 6.16 24.45 0.34
N ASP A 244 5.24 24.81 1.24
CA ASP A 244 5.03 24.18 2.55
C ASP A 244 4.63 22.70 2.45
N LEU A 245 4.23 22.22 1.26
CA LEU A 245 3.70 20.87 1.09
C LEU A 245 4.77 19.80 1.34
N PHE A 246 6.04 20.10 1.06
CA PHE A 246 7.17 19.15 1.11
C PHE A 246 8.23 19.51 2.17
N ASP A 247 7.97 20.52 3.00
CA ASP A 247 8.93 20.98 4.03
C ASP A 247 9.35 19.85 4.96
N GLU A 248 8.39 19.04 5.45
CA GLU A 248 8.67 17.92 6.35
C GLU A 248 9.69 16.93 5.72
N GLU A 249 9.55 16.59 4.44
CA GLU A 249 10.51 15.70 3.76
C GLU A 249 11.83 16.39 3.45
N LEU A 250 11.81 17.66 3.05
CA LEU A 250 13.02 18.42 2.76
C LEU A 250 13.86 18.65 4.02
N GLU A 251 13.22 18.87 5.17
CA GLU A 251 13.88 18.99 6.49
C GLU A 251 14.49 17.67 6.95
N SER A 252 13.91 16.53 6.56
CA SER A 252 14.43 15.19 6.89
C SER A 252 15.71 14.81 6.13
N LEU A 253 16.05 15.55 5.08
CA LEU A 253 17.28 15.35 4.31
C LEU A 253 18.48 15.97 5.00
N ASP A 254 19.62 15.27 5.00
CA ASP A 254 20.89 15.88 5.34
C ASP A 254 21.38 16.80 4.20
N GLU A 255 22.41 17.62 4.47
CA GLU A 255 22.91 18.58 3.48
C GLU A 255 23.50 17.91 2.22
N LEU A 256 24.00 16.68 2.32
CA LEU A 256 24.52 15.93 1.17
C LEU A 256 23.39 15.42 0.28
N ASP A 257 22.25 15.04 0.86
CA ASP A 257 21.06 14.66 0.11
C ASP A 257 20.35 15.86 -0.51
N LYS A 258 20.31 17.00 0.19
CA LYS A 258 19.78 18.26 -0.37
C LYS A 258 20.61 18.73 -1.57
N ASP A 259 21.94 18.71 -1.46
CA ASP A 259 22.83 19.07 -2.57
C ASP A 259 22.65 18.10 -3.76
N PHE A 260 22.53 16.80 -3.47
CA PHE A 260 22.24 15.81 -4.51
C PHE A 260 20.89 16.06 -5.19
N LEU A 261 19.81 16.32 -4.44
CA LEU A 261 18.50 16.64 -5.00
C LEU A 261 18.54 17.88 -5.88
N ARG A 262 19.20 18.97 -5.45
CA ARG A 262 19.34 20.20 -6.24
C ARG A 262 20.06 19.95 -7.57
N LYS A 263 21.10 19.11 -7.57
CA LYS A 263 21.82 18.72 -8.80
C LYS A 263 20.94 17.84 -9.67
N LEU A 264 20.31 16.83 -9.09
CA LEU A 264 19.45 15.86 -9.78
C LEU A 264 18.34 16.55 -10.56
N VAL A 265 17.62 17.49 -9.94
CA VAL A 265 16.46 18.17 -10.55
C VAL A 265 16.80 18.85 -11.88
N ASN A 266 18.02 19.36 -12.06
CA ASN A 266 18.45 19.98 -13.32
C ASN A 266 18.62 18.98 -14.48
N HIS A 267 18.58 17.69 -14.19
CA HIS A 267 18.72 16.62 -15.16
C HIS A 267 17.43 15.80 -15.31
N LEU A 268 16.37 16.12 -14.57
CA LEU A 268 15.08 15.46 -14.72
C LEU A 268 14.26 16.14 -15.85
N PRO A 269 13.46 15.38 -16.63
CA PRO A 269 13.27 13.93 -16.55
C PRO A 269 14.45 13.14 -17.16
N ALA A 270 14.89 12.07 -16.48
CA ALA A 270 15.98 11.20 -16.96
C ALA A 270 15.85 9.74 -16.52
N ASN A 271 16.39 8.82 -17.31
CA ASN A 271 16.44 7.40 -16.97
C ASN A 271 17.70 7.02 -16.18
N ILE A 272 17.76 5.79 -15.64
CA ILE A 272 18.87 5.35 -14.79
C ILE A 272 20.23 5.33 -15.51
N VAL A 273 20.25 5.09 -16.83
CA VAL A 273 21.48 5.06 -17.63
C VAL A 273 22.04 6.47 -17.77
N GLU A 274 21.20 7.43 -18.14
CA GLU A 274 21.58 8.86 -18.22
C GLU A 274 22.09 9.39 -16.87
N LEU A 275 21.38 9.06 -15.78
CA LEU A 275 21.80 9.45 -14.43
C LEU A 275 23.10 8.77 -14.00
N SER A 276 23.37 7.54 -14.46
CA SER A 276 24.62 6.83 -14.16
C SER A 276 25.84 7.53 -14.79
N GLU A 277 25.68 8.14 -15.97
CA GLU A 277 26.75 8.89 -16.63
C GLU A 277 27.00 10.22 -15.93
N ILE A 278 25.94 10.90 -15.47
CA ILE A 278 26.03 12.19 -14.79
C ILE A 278 26.62 12.03 -13.37
N PHE A 279 26.20 11.01 -12.65
CA PHE A 279 26.54 10.80 -11.24
C PHE A 279 27.53 9.65 -11.02
N HIS A 280 28.31 9.26 -12.04
CA HIS A 280 29.27 8.16 -11.97
C HIS A 280 30.27 8.27 -10.81
N ASP A 281 30.67 9.51 -10.45
CA ASP A 281 31.59 9.78 -9.34
C ASP A 281 30.94 9.70 -7.94
N ASN A 282 29.61 9.51 -7.87
CA ASN A 282 28.89 9.39 -6.62
C ASN A 282 28.50 7.91 -6.40
N PRO A 283 29.29 7.12 -5.66
CA PRO A 283 29.06 5.68 -5.52
C PRO A 283 27.71 5.33 -4.88
N ASN A 284 27.09 6.28 -4.16
CA ASN A 284 25.83 6.07 -3.44
C ASN A 284 24.61 6.69 -4.16
N TYR A 285 24.74 7.10 -5.43
CA TYR A 285 23.65 7.82 -6.12
C TYR A 285 22.36 6.98 -6.23
N ILE A 286 22.47 5.66 -6.42
CA ILE A 286 21.31 4.75 -6.49
C ILE A 286 20.56 4.72 -5.15
N GLU A 287 21.27 4.68 -4.02
CA GLU A 287 20.66 4.71 -2.70
C GLU A 287 19.99 6.05 -2.43
N LYS A 288 20.62 7.16 -2.85
CA LYS A 288 20.03 8.49 -2.77
C LYS A 288 18.76 8.61 -3.63
N LEU A 289 18.75 8.08 -4.85
CA LEU A 289 17.54 8.03 -5.70
C LEU A 289 16.42 7.25 -5.02
N LYS A 290 16.72 6.07 -4.44
CA LYS A 290 15.73 5.29 -3.67
C LYS A 290 15.21 6.07 -2.46
N LYS A 291 16.08 6.76 -1.72
CA LYS A 291 15.70 7.60 -0.58
C LYS A 291 14.74 8.72 -1.01
N LEU A 292 15.09 9.48 -2.04
CA LEU A 292 14.24 10.56 -2.57
C LEU A 292 12.90 10.06 -3.11
N GLN A 293 12.87 8.89 -3.76
CA GLN A 293 11.64 8.25 -4.22
C GLN A 293 10.76 7.81 -3.04
N ASN A 294 11.36 7.24 -2.00
CA ASN A 294 10.63 6.82 -0.79
C ASN A 294 10.01 8.02 -0.05
N LEU A 295 10.72 9.14 -0.02
CA LEU A 295 10.22 10.43 0.49
C LEU A 295 9.23 11.13 -0.45
N ARG A 296 8.95 10.55 -1.63
CA ARG A 296 8.07 11.16 -2.65
C ARG A 296 8.50 12.58 -3.05
N LEU A 297 9.82 12.80 -3.11
CA LEU A 297 10.41 14.02 -3.67
C LEU A 297 10.65 13.87 -5.17
N ILE A 298 10.83 12.63 -5.64
CA ILE A 298 10.89 12.27 -7.06
C ILE A 298 9.99 11.06 -7.35
N ARG A 299 9.56 10.91 -8.60
CA ARG A 299 8.81 9.75 -9.09
C ARG A 299 9.62 8.97 -10.12
N LEU A 300 9.25 7.71 -10.30
CA LEU A 300 9.67 6.88 -11.43
C LEU A 300 8.43 6.49 -12.23
N THR A 301 8.37 6.89 -13.49
CA THR A 301 7.30 6.50 -14.41
C THR A 301 7.90 5.65 -15.53
N GLY A 302 7.59 4.36 -15.54
CA GLY A 302 8.28 3.42 -16.42
C GLY A 302 9.76 3.32 -16.04
N LYS A 303 10.65 3.87 -16.88
CA LYS A 303 12.10 3.91 -16.64
C LYS A 303 12.63 5.32 -16.39
N THR A 304 11.76 6.33 -16.32
CA THR A 304 12.14 7.74 -16.26
C THR A 304 11.85 8.31 -14.87
N PHE A 305 12.90 8.80 -14.22
CA PHE A 305 12.79 9.62 -13.02
C PHE A 305 12.34 11.02 -13.39
N ASP A 306 11.50 11.60 -12.55
CA ASP A 306 10.96 12.94 -12.75
C ASP A 306 10.52 13.55 -11.40
N THR A 307 10.21 14.84 -11.36
CA THR A 307 9.53 15.46 -10.22
C THR A 307 8.00 15.39 -10.39
N TYR A 308 7.25 15.91 -9.41
CA TYR A 308 5.78 15.90 -9.44
C TYR A 308 5.16 17.19 -10.00
N ASN A 309 5.97 18.23 -10.20
CA ASN A 309 5.57 19.52 -10.76
C ASN A 309 6.58 19.94 -11.82
N ASP A 310 6.10 20.31 -13.00
CA ASP A 310 6.87 21.08 -13.98
C ASP A 310 6.92 22.57 -13.60
#